data_AF-A0A8C0QPB7-F1
#
_entry.id   AF-A0A8C0QPB7-F1
#
_cell.length_a   1.000
_cell.length_b   1.000
_cell.length_c   1.000
_cell.angle_alpha   90.00
_cell.angle_beta   90.00
_cell.angle_gamma   90.00
#
_symmetry.space_group_name_H-M   'P 1'
#
loop_
_entity.id
_entity.type
_entity.pdbx_description
1 polymer ?
#
loop_
_entity_poly.entity_id
_entity_poly.type
_entity_poly.pdbx_seq_one_letter_code
_entity_poly.pdbx_strand_id
1 'polypeptide(L)'
;MPKRGLDVSACEIFRFYKLIPGKSLIEPVSMIVPRQSESYQEDIYPMTAGAQPALTAQEWLNGINKGQGCMPGPFSKLSHFPRDRRKNCCN
;
A
#
# COMPACT_ATOMS: atom_id res chain seq x y z
N MET A 1 0.50 -4.80 -7.30
CA MET A 1 1.09 -4.96 -5.95
C MET A 1 0.04 -4.64 -4.89
N PRO A 2 -0.16 -5.43 -3.80
CA PRO A 2 -1.02 -5.03 -2.69
C PRO A 2 -0.54 -3.73 -2.04
N LYS A 3 -1.46 -2.89 -1.55
CA LYS A 3 -1.12 -1.57 -0.97
C LYS A 3 -0.06 -1.64 0.14
N ARG A 4 -0.06 -2.71 0.94
CA ARG A 4 0.94 -2.95 2.02
C ARG A 4 2.38 -3.11 1.54
N GLY A 5 2.60 -3.40 0.25
CA GLY A 5 3.94 -3.56 -0.34
C GLY A 5 4.47 -2.31 -1.05
N LEU A 6 3.83 -1.16 -0.86
CA LEU A 6 4.22 0.12 -1.45
C LEU A 6 5.15 0.91 -0.52
N ASP A 7 6.05 1.69 -1.09
CA ASP A 7 6.91 2.63 -0.37
C ASP A 7 6.12 3.91 -0.06
N VAL A 8 5.66 4.00 1.19
CA VAL A 8 4.84 5.13 1.62
C VAL A 8 5.65 6.40 1.85
N SER A 9 6.93 6.29 2.23
CA SER A 9 7.82 7.45 2.34
C SER A 9 8.02 8.13 0.99
N ALA A 10 8.05 7.35 -0.09
CA ALA A 10 8.16 7.87 -1.46
C ALA A 10 6.83 8.32 -2.08
N CYS A 11 5.72 8.35 -1.32
CA CYS A 11 4.37 8.57 -1.88
C CYS A 11 4.02 7.64 -3.04
N GLU A 12 4.49 6.38 -3.01
CA GLU A 12 4.17 5.40 -4.03
C GLU A 12 2.74 4.90 -3.85
N ILE A 13 1.90 5.11 -4.87
CA ILE A 13 0.49 4.72 -4.86
C ILE A 13 0.24 3.40 -5.60
N PHE A 14 1.16 3.00 -6.47
CA PHE A 14 1.07 1.77 -7.24
C PHE A 14 2.44 1.32 -7.77
N ARG A 15 2.59 0.02 -8.01
CA ARG A 15 3.76 -0.54 -8.70
C ARG A 15 3.33 -1.53 -9.77
N PHE A 16 3.63 -1.19 -11.03
CA PHE A 16 3.50 -2.11 -12.15
C PHE A 16 4.74 -3.00 -12.26
N TYR A 17 4.55 -4.16 -12.88
CA TYR A 17 5.62 -5.07 -13.23
C TYR A 17 5.60 -5.24 -14.74
N LYS A 18 6.55 -4.60 -15.41
CA LYS A 18 6.70 -4.65 -16.85
C LYS A 18 7.57 -5.85 -17.20
N LEU A 19 7.00 -6.81 -17.92
CA LEU A 19 7.78 -7.89 -18.52
C LEU A 19 8.61 -7.29 -19.67
N ILE A 20 9.91 -7.61 -19.72
CA ILE A 20 10.80 -7.24 -20.82
C ILE A 20 10.96 -8.48 -21.73
N PRO A 21 10.28 -8.51 -22.89
CA PRO A 21 10.34 -9.66 -23.80
C PRO A 21 11.77 -9.93 -24.26
N GLY A 22 12.12 -11.22 -24.37
CA GLY A 22 13.44 -11.65 -24.84
C GLY A 22 14.60 -11.47 -23.85
N LYS A 23 14.39 -10.86 -22.68
CA LYS A 23 15.41 -10.72 -21.63
C LYS A 23 15.13 -11.53 -20.36
N SER A 24 14.01 -12.27 -20.32
CA SER A 24 13.54 -13.01 -19.12
C SER A 24 13.61 -12.17 -17.84
N LEU A 25 13.30 -10.87 -17.96
CA LEU A 25 13.46 -9.87 -16.91
C LEU A 25 12.13 -9.16 -16.67
N ILE A 26 11.85 -8.84 -15.40
CA ILE A 26 10.71 -8.03 -15.00
C ILE A 26 11.24 -6.73 -14.40
N GLU A 27 10.80 -5.60 -14.94
CA GLU A 27 11.15 -4.26 -14.47
C GLU A 27 10.00 -3.68 -13.62
N PRO A 28 10.23 -3.35 -12.34
CA PRO A 28 9.22 -2.66 -11.53
C PRO A 28 9.10 -1.19 -11.95
N VAL A 29 7.88 -0.70 -12.13
CA VAL A 29 7.58 0.70 -12.46
C VAL A 29 6.69 1.29 -11.37
N SER A 30 7.24 2.21 -10.58
CA SER A 30 6.55 2.88 -9.48
C SER A 30 5.75 4.08 -9.96
N MET A 31 4.50 4.19 -9.52
CA MET A 31 3.68 5.38 -9.65
C MET A 31 3.75 6.16 -8.35
N ILE A 32 4.31 7.36 -8.42
CA ILE A 32 4.56 8.23 -7.27
C ILE A 32 3.76 9.52 -7.44
N VAL A 33 3.08 9.93 -6.37
CA VAL A 33 2.46 11.26 -6.31
C VAL A 33 3.56 12.28 -5.98
N PRO A 34 3.74 13.35 -6.77
CA PRO A 34 4.78 14.35 -6.50
C PRO A 34 4.40 15.17 -5.26
N ARG A 35 4.94 14.78 -4.10
CA ARG A 35 4.78 15.48 -2.83
C ARG A 35 6.13 15.70 -2.17
N GLN A 36 6.23 16.76 -1.38
CA GLN A 36 7.33 16.97 -0.46
C GLN A 36 7.01 16.21 0.83
N SER A 37 7.52 14.99 1.00
CA SER A 37 7.19 14.23 2.21
C SER A 37 8.25 13.21 2.60
N GLU A 38 8.67 13.26 3.87
CA GLU A 38 9.27 12.13 4.61
C GLU A 38 8.22 11.46 5.53
N SER A 39 6.96 11.87 5.46
CA SER A 39 5.88 11.49 6.37
C SER A 39 4.68 10.83 5.65
N TYR A 40 3.93 10.03 6.40
CA TYR A 40 2.71 9.36 5.94
C TYR A 40 1.64 10.39 5.51
N GLN A 41 1.00 10.15 4.36
CA GLN A 41 -0.02 11.02 3.75
C GLN A 41 -1.38 10.30 3.72
N GLU A 42 -2.25 10.59 4.68
CA GLU A 42 -3.54 9.87 4.85
C GLU A 42 -4.46 9.94 3.62
N ASP A 43 -4.44 11.06 2.90
CA ASP A 43 -5.37 11.35 1.81
C ASP A 43 -5.12 10.50 0.55
N ILE A 44 -3.89 10.02 0.33
CA ILE A 44 -3.54 9.18 -0.82
C ILE A 44 -3.64 7.67 -0.53
N TYR A 45 -3.90 7.29 0.73
CA TYR A 45 -4.07 5.90 1.18
C TYR A 45 -5.45 5.67 1.81
N PRO A 46 -6.54 5.68 1.02
CA PRO A 46 -7.88 5.41 1.53
C PRO A 46 -8.01 3.98 2.05
N MET A 47 -9.13 3.70 2.73
CA MET A 47 -9.53 2.35 3.11
C MET A 47 -9.47 1.42 1.89
N THR A 48 -8.66 0.36 1.99
CA THR A 48 -8.38 -0.57 0.90
C THR A 48 -8.80 -1.99 1.26
N ALA A 49 -8.98 -2.84 0.26
CA ALA A 49 -9.17 -4.27 0.43
C ALA A 49 -8.24 -4.88 1.49
N GLY A 50 -8.83 -5.55 2.48
CA GLY A 50 -8.13 -6.33 3.48
C GLY A 50 -7.59 -7.65 2.94
N ALA A 51 -6.76 -8.32 3.76
CA ALA A 51 -6.30 -9.67 3.43
C ALA A 51 -7.36 -10.75 3.73
N GLN A 52 -8.33 -10.42 4.59
CA GLN A 52 -9.38 -11.35 4.98
C GLN A 52 -10.54 -11.28 3.97
N PRO A 53 -11.03 -12.41 3.46
CA PRO A 53 -12.20 -12.43 2.59
C PRO A 53 -13.44 -12.01 3.38
N ALA A 54 -14.38 -11.33 2.73
CA ALA A 54 -15.64 -10.91 3.34
C ALA A 54 -16.61 -12.08 3.59
N LEU A 55 -16.46 -13.15 2.81
CA LEU A 55 -17.33 -14.32 2.77
C LEU A 55 -16.49 -15.58 2.58
N THR A 56 -17.01 -16.68 3.12
CA THR A 56 -16.55 -18.01 2.73
C THR A 56 -17.13 -18.40 1.36
N ALA A 57 -16.51 -19.38 0.70
CA ALA A 57 -17.00 -19.88 -0.59
C ALA A 57 -18.44 -20.40 -0.51
N GLN A 58 -18.79 -21.11 0.58
CA GLN A 58 -20.13 -21.68 0.78
C GLN A 58 -21.20 -20.60 0.91
N GLU A 59 -20.94 -19.52 1.67
CA GLU A 59 -21.88 -18.40 1.81
C GLU A 59 -22.13 -17.72 0.45
N TRP A 60 -21.08 -17.51 -0.35
CA TRP A 60 -21.22 -16.92 -1.68
C TRP A 60 -22.02 -17.80 -2.63
N LEU A 61 -21.77 -19.12 -2.64
CA LEU A 61 -22.52 -20.09 -3.43
C LEU A 61 -24.00 -20.17 -3.04
N ASN A 62 -24.31 -19.93 -1.76
CA ASN A 62 -25.68 -19.83 -1.25
C ASN A 62 -26.36 -18.49 -1.58
N GLY A 63 -25.72 -17.61 -2.38
CA GLY A 63 -26.28 -16.34 -2.84
C GLY A 63 -26.09 -15.17 -1.86
N ILE A 64 -25.29 -15.32 -0.81
CA ILE A 64 -24.99 -14.23 0.13
C ILE A 64 -24.00 -13.26 -0.52
N ASN A 65 -24.31 -11.96 -0.47
CA ASN A 65 -23.43 -10.90 -0.92
C ASN A 65 -23.04 -9.99 0.25
N LYS A 66 -21.73 -9.77 0.45
CA LYS A 66 -21.19 -8.84 1.45
C LYS A 66 -20.12 -7.97 0.77
N GLY A 67 -20.06 -6.71 1.18
CA GLY A 67 -19.01 -5.79 0.75
C GLY A 67 -17.63 -6.30 1.17
N GLN A 68 -16.61 -5.95 0.39
CA GLN A 68 -15.22 -6.31 0.70
C GLN A 68 -14.82 -5.76 2.07
N GLY A 69 -14.18 -6.59 2.89
CA GLY A 69 -13.60 -6.13 4.15
C GLY A 69 -12.50 -5.10 3.88
N CYS A 70 -12.65 -3.89 4.40
CA CYS A 70 -11.68 -2.82 4.22
C CYS A 70 -10.71 -2.76 5.40
N MET A 71 -9.44 -2.52 5.13
CA MET A 71 -8.42 -2.18 6.11
C MET A 71 -7.88 -0.78 5.79
N PRO A 72 -7.45 -0.02 6.80
CA PRO A 72 -6.81 1.26 6.53
C PRO A 72 -5.43 1.02 5.89
N GLY A 73 -4.87 2.08 5.30
CA GLY A 73 -3.63 2.05 4.53
C GLY A 73 -2.44 1.43 5.28
N PRO A 74 -1.29 1.24 4.61
CA PRO A 74 -0.20 0.36 5.05
C PRO A 74 0.32 0.58 6.49
N PHE A 75 0.08 1.75 7.09
CA PHE A 75 0.66 2.15 8.38
C PHE A 75 -0.34 2.54 9.49
N SER A 76 -1.65 2.47 9.27
CA SER A 76 -2.63 2.98 10.24
C SER A 76 -2.71 2.23 11.58
N LYS A 77 -1.97 1.12 11.75
CA LYS A 77 -1.91 0.36 13.01
C LYS A 77 -0.63 0.60 13.84
N LEU A 78 0.31 1.43 13.36
CA LEU A 78 1.47 1.87 14.15
C LEU A 78 1.26 3.33 14.60
N SER A 79 0.43 3.54 15.61
CA SER A 79 0.32 4.83 16.31
C SER A 79 1.54 5.16 17.20
N HIS A 80 2.66 4.45 17.05
CA HIS A 80 3.92 4.71 17.75
C HIS A 80 5.11 4.46 16.81
N PHE A 81 5.32 5.34 15.84
CA PHE A 81 6.68 5.59 15.37
C PHE A 81 7.24 6.74 16.21
N PRO A 82 8.32 6.54 17.00
CA PRO A 82 8.99 7.66 17.64
C PRO A 82 9.51 8.59 16.55
N ARG A 83 9.12 9.87 16.63
CA ARG A 83 9.78 10.97 15.92
C ARG A 83 11.21 11.10 16.44
N ASP A 84 12.11 10.20 16.09
CA ASP A 84 13.53 10.49 16.21
C ASP A 84 14.42 9.55 15.37
N ARG A 85 14.97 10.10 14.29
CA ARG A 85 16.37 9.87 13.97
C ARG A 85 16.88 11.00 13.07
N ARG A 86 17.84 11.75 13.62
CA ARG A 86 18.73 12.75 12.98
C ARG A 86 18.26 14.21 13.00
N LYS A 87 18.11 14.78 14.20
CA LYS A 87 18.71 16.11 14.45
C LYS A 87 20.17 15.90 14.83
N ASN A 88 21.05 15.90 13.82
CA ASN A 88 22.48 16.16 13.93
C ASN A 88 23.08 15.97 12.55
N CYS A 89 23.03 17.02 11.73
CA CYS A 89 24.07 17.35 10.75
C CYS A 89 23.80 18.78 10.29
N CYS A 90 24.85 19.60 10.44
CA CYS A 90 25.02 20.97 9.97
C CYS A 90 24.50 22.07 10.93
N ASN A 91 25.45 22.52 11.77
CA ASN A 91 25.66 23.93 12.09
C ASN A 91 25.63 24.79 10.82
#